data_AF-A0A9P0LVD5-F1
#
_entry.id   AF-A0A9P0LVD5-F1
#
_cell.length_a   1.000
_cell.length_b   1.000
_cell.length_c   1.000
_cell.angle_alpha   90.00
_cell.angle_beta   90.00
_cell.angle_gamma   90.00
#
_symmetry.space_group_name_H-M   'P 1'
#
loop_
_entity.id
_entity.type
_entity.pdbx_description
1 polymer ?
#
loop_
_entity_poly.entity_id
_entity_poly.type
_entity_poly.pdbx_seq_one_letter_code
_entity_poly.pdbx_strand_id
1 'polypeptide(L)'
;MFSFIKSSVMSNTFTLTGYTSKLSANFYPPIELDISPEYGLGLIGFYSYNTIYNIDDQHNKISLTHEGDESNVVTLPEGVYEIEDINKYIQHEIISMNDTYKERYENKVDQMFSLKANTNTLKCELHSVFDIALSNSMATMLGFKNKNFPRNKIYTSNL
;
A
#
# COMPACT_ATOMS: atom_id res chain seq x y z
N MET A 1 -17.39 58.95 23.89
CA MET A 1 -17.12 57.66 24.56
C MET A 1 -17.37 56.57 23.53
N PHE A 2 -16.31 56.11 22.87
CA PHE A 2 -16.42 55.10 21.81
C PHE A 2 -16.32 53.72 22.45
N SER A 3 -17.34 52.88 22.23
CA SER A 3 -17.40 51.50 22.71
C SER A 3 -16.53 50.60 21.85
N PHE A 4 -15.84 49.67 22.51
CA PHE A 4 -14.80 48.81 21.95
C PHE A 4 -15.36 47.72 21.04
N ILE A 5 -14.66 47.51 19.92
CA ILE A 5 -14.76 46.34 19.04
C ILE A 5 -14.38 45.10 19.85
N LYS A 6 -15.24 44.08 19.86
CA LYS A 6 -14.86 42.72 20.21
C LYS A 6 -15.50 41.74 19.24
N SER A 7 -15.06 41.76 17.99
CA SER A 7 -15.23 40.59 17.12
C SER A 7 -14.17 39.56 17.53
N SER A 8 -14.53 38.71 18.48
CA SER A 8 -13.83 37.45 18.68
C SER A 8 -14.14 36.60 17.46
N VAL A 9 -13.26 36.58 16.46
CA VAL A 9 -13.40 35.67 15.31
C VAL A 9 -13.30 34.25 15.85
N MET A 10 -14.45 33.58 16.00
CA MET A 10 -14.48 32.17 16.40
C MET A 10 -14.09 31.31 15.21
N SER A 11 -12.93 30.67 15.29
CA SER A 11 -12.52 29.62 14.36
C SER A 11 -12.75 28.26 15.00
N ASN A 12 -13.59 27.43 14.38
CA ASN A 12 -13.78 26.04 14.77
C ASN A 12 -13.00 25.13 13.82
N THR A 13 -12.24 24.19 14.38
CA THR A 13 -11.55 23.15 13.60
C THR A 13 -12.36 21.87 13.65
N PHE A 14 -12.71 21.34 12.48
CA PHE A 14 -13.38 20.05 12.35
C PHE A 14 -12.40 19.01 11.83
N THR A 15 -12.25 17.91 12.56
CA THR A 15 -11.47 16.75 12.12
C THR A 15 -12.43 15.66 11.69
N LEU A 16 -12.36 15.27 10.42
CA LEU A 16 -13.13 14.18 9.85
C LEU A 16 -12.16 13.10 9.37
N THR A 17 -12.49 11.84 9.65
CA THR A 17 -11.76 10.68 9.14
C THR A 17 -12.70 9.84 8.29
N GLY A 18 -12.16 9.22 7.25
CA GLY A 18 -12.92 8.34 6.37
C GLY A 18 -12.03 7.73 5.31
N TYR A 19 -12.53 6.66 4.69
CA TYR A 19 -11.83 5.92 3.63
C TYR A 19 -12.27 6.35 2.22
N THR A 20 -13.01 7.45 2.11
CA THR A 20 -13.57 7.93 0.84
C THR A 20 -13.39 9.43 0.70
N SER A 21 -13.53 9.94 -0.51
CA SER A 21 -13.51 11.38 -0.82
C SER A 21 -14.74 12.15 -0.30
N LYS A 22 -15.73 11.46 0.28
CA LYS A 22 -16.92 12.06 0.89
C LYS A 22 -16.82 11.96 2.40
N LEU A 23 -16.73 13.11 3.07
CA LEU A 23 -16.68 13.22 4.52
C LEU A 23 -17.90 13.99 5.01
N SER A 24 -18.56 13.47 6.04
CA SER A 24 -19.71 14.10 6.68
C SER A 24 -19.72 13.74 8.17
N ALA A 25 -20.08 14.69 9.02
CA ALA A 25 -20.19 14.47 10.46
C ALA A 25 -21.45 15.16 10.99
N ASN A 26 -22.09 14.55 11.98
CA ASN A 26 -23.18 15.14 12.76
C ASN A 26 -22.61 15.59 14.10
N PHE A 27 -22.85 16.84 14.48
CA PHE A 27 -22.34 17.40 15.74
C PHE A 27 -23.43 17.37 16.82
N TYR A 28 -23.06 16.87 18.00
CA TYR A 28 -23.89 16.95 19.20
C TYR A 28 -23.05 17.44 20.39
N PRO A 29 -23.44 18.53 21.07
CA PRO A 29 -24.61 19.37 20.80
C PRO A 29 -24.53 20.07 19.44
N PRO A 30 -25.66 20.56 18.89
CA PRO A 30 -25.65 21.32 17.64
C PRO A 30 -24.78 22.57 17.79
N ILE A 31 -24.20 23.02 16.68
CA ILE A 31 -23.45 24.28 16.64
C ILE A 31 -24.47 25.41 16.78
N GLU A 32 -24.48 26.07 17.93
CA GLU A 32 -25.34 27.20 18.19
C GLU A 32 -24.78 28.45 17.53
N LEU A 33 -25.62 29.11 16.73
CA LEU A 33 -25.35 30.44 16.19
C LEU A 33 -26.13 31.44 17.04
N ASP A 34 -25.58 32.65 17.21
CA ASP A 34 -26.27 33.72 17.92
C ASP A 34 -27.60 34.11 17.20
N ILE A 35 -28.32 35.11 17.72
CA ILE A 35 -29.63 35.54 17.16
C ILE A 35 -29.47 36.54 15.98
N SER A 36 -28.24 36.82 15.54
CA SER A 36 -27.98 37.78 14.46
C SER A 36 -28.50 37.27 13.12
N PRO A 37 -29.08 38.11 12.24
CA PRO A 37 -29.66 37.64 10.97
C PRO A 37 -28.62 37.28 9.91
N GLU A 38 -27.35 37.67 10.08
CA GLU A 38 -26.31 37.52 9.06
C GLU A 38 -25.14 36.66 9.57
N TYR A 39 -25.00 35.46 9.01
CA TYR A 39 -23.89 34.55 9.24
C TYR A 39 -23.18 34.24 7.93
N GLY A 40 -21.85 34.24 7.97
CA GLY A 40 -21.00 33.75 6.90
C GLY A 40 -20.20 32.53 7.36
N LEU A 41 -20.23 31.46 6.59
CA LEU A 41 -19.30 30.35 6.76
C LEU A 41 -18.10 30.57 5.84
N GLY A 42 -16.91 30.73 6.44
CA GLY A 42 -15.65 30.83 5.71
C GLY A 42 -14.73 29.66 6.05
N LEU A 43 -14.23 28.96 5.05
CA LEU A 43 -13.18 27.97 5.23
C LEU A 43 -11.82 28.69 5.32
N ILE A 44 -11.24 28.71 6.51
CA ILE A 44 -9.96 29.40 6.76
C ILE A 44 -8.76 28.53 6.35
N GLY A 45 -8.89 27.20 6.40
CA GLY A 45 -7.85 26.28 5.98
C GLY A 45 -8.37 24.84 5.82
N PHE A 46 -7.79 24.11 4.87
CA PHE A 46 -8.08 22.71 4.61
C PHE A 46 -6.80 21.90 4.67
N TYR A 47 -6.75 20.95 5.60
CA TYR A 47 -5.63 20.02 5.78
C TYR A 47 -6.15 18.61 5.58
N SER A 48 -5.53 17.87 4.67
CA SER A 48 -5.86 16.48 4.37
C SER A 48 -4.61 15.62 4.54
N TYR A 49 -4.77 14.52 5.26
CA TYR A 49 -3.76 13.47 5.36
C TYR A 49 -4.36 12.22 4.74
N ASN A 50 -3.73 11.70 3.68
CA ASN A 50 -4.16 10.46 3.04
C ASN A 50 -3.00 9.46 3.10
N THR A 51 -3.31 8.23 3.49
CA THR A 51 -2.39 7.11 3.31
C THR A 51 -2.82 6.39 2.04
N ILE A 52 -1.91 6.31 1.06
CA ILE A 52 -2.13 5.58 -0.18
C ILE A 52 -1.35 4.28 -0.06
N TYR A 53 -2.06 3.16 0.04
CA TYR A 53 -1.45 1.84 0.03
C TYR A 53 -0.95 1.53 -1.39
N ASN A 54 0.27 1.03 -1.50
CA ASN A 54 0.75 0.46 -2.76
C ASN A 54 0.29 -1.00 -2.91
N ILE A 55 0.03 -1.69 -1.80
CA ILE A 55 -0.59 -3.02 -1.78
C ILE A 55 -2.03 -2.90 -1.30
N ASP A 56 -2.98 -3.21 -2.17
CA ASP A 56 -4.42 -3.28 -1.90
C ASP A 56 -4.99 -4.67 -2.26
N ASP A 57 -6.31 -4.83 -2.19
CA ASP A 57 -7.00 -6.08 -2.54
C ASP A 57 -6.81 -6.56 -4.00
N GLN A 58 -6.34 -5.67 -4.88
CA GLN A 58 -6.01 -5.96 -6.27
C GLN A 58 -4.52 -6.28 -6.45
N HIS A 59 -3.62 -5.58 -5.75
CA HIS A 59 -2.17 -5.61 -5.95
C HIS A 59 -1.41 -6.54 -4.99
N ASN A 60 -2.07 -7.54 -4.40
CA ASN A 60 -1.51 -8.31 -3.28
C ASN A 60 -1.20 -9.79 -3.52
N LYS A 61 -1.31 -10.32 -4.75
CA LYS A 61 -1.19 -11.77 -5.01
C LYS A 61 -0.02 -12.15 -5.92
N ILE A 62 0.70 -13.18 -5.49
CA ILE A 62 1.76 -13.84 -6.23
C ILE A 62 1.52 -15.34 -6.25
N SER A 63 1.51 -15.94 -7.42
CA SER A 63 1.44 -17.38 -7.61
C SER A 63 2.83 -17.97 -7.83
N LEU A 64 3.11 -19.06 -7.13
CA LEU A 64 4.38 -19.78 -7.13
C LEU A 64 4.11 -21.24 -7.48
N THR A 65 4.71 -21.73 -8.56
CA THR A 65 4.59 -23.13 -8.98
C THR A 65 5.95 -23.81 -8.96
N HIS A 66 6.01 -24.97 -8.32
CA HIS A 66 7.16 -25.86 -8.38
C HIS A 66 6.86 -27.03 -9.33
N GLU A 67 7.90 -27.72 -9.81
CA GLU A 67 7.74 -28.72 -10.87
C GLU A 67 6.85 -29.89 -10.45
N GLY A 68 5.73 -30.05 -11.14
CA GLY A 68 4.77 -31.12 -10.87
C GLY A 68 3.85 -30.85 -9.67
N ASP A 69 3.99 -29.70 -9.00
CA ASP A 69 3.19 -29.32 -7.85
C ASP A 69 2.04 -28.37 -8.24
N GLU A 70 1.02 -28.28 -7.38
CA GLU A 70 -0.02 -27.26 -7.48
C GLU A 70 0.56 -25.87 -7.21
N SER A 71 -0.05 -24.84 -7.81
CA SER A 71 0.38 -23.46 -7.60
C SER A 71 -0.01 -22.99 -6.19
N ASN A 72 0.99 -22.59 -5.42
CA ASN A 72 0.79 -21.89 -4.15
C ASN A 72 0.55 -20.41 -4.41
N VAL A 73 -0.26 -19.75 -3.60
CA VAL A 73 -0.55 -18.31 -3.73
C VAL A 73 -0.15 -17.61 -2.44
N VAL A 74 0.80 -16.69 -2.53
CA VAL A 74 1.18 -15.77 -1.46
C VAL A 74 0.29 -14.53 -1.59
N THR A 75 -0.39 -14.18 -0.50
CA THR A 75 -1.21 -12.96 -0.41
C THR A 75 -0.61 -12.01 0.62
N LEU A 76 -0.29 -10.79 0.18
CA LEU A 76 0.20 -9.74 1.07
C LEU A 76 -0.98 -9.02 1.75
N PRO A 77 -0.86 -8.63 3.02
CA PRO A 77 -1.82 -7.73 3.65
C PRO A 77 -1.82 -6.36 2.96
N GLU A 78 -2.94 -5.65 3.03
CA GLU A 78 -3.02 -4.28 2.53
C GLU A 78 -2.13 -3.35 3.35
N GLY A 79 -1.43 -2.44 2.68
CA GLY A 79 -0.54 -1.51 3.37
C GLY A 79 0.44 -0.79 2.45
N VAL A 80 1.34 -0.06 3.11
CA VAL A 80 2.48 0.61 2.48
C VAL A 80 3.72 -0.25 2.70
N TYR A 81 4.34 -0.71 1.62
CA TYR A 81 5.50 -1.58 1.66
C TYR A 81 6.62 -1.03 0.79
N GLU A 82 7.85 -1.06 1.30
CA GLU A 82 9.03 -0.93 0.44
C GLU A 82 9.29 -2.25 -0.30
N ILE A 83 10.03 -2.19 -1.41
CA ILE A 83 10.38 -3.39 -2.20
C ILE A 83 11.07 -4.45 -1.33
N GLU A 84 11.93 -4.01 -0.40
CA GLU A 84 12.62 -4.88 0.55
C GLU A 84 11.65 -5.57 1.52
N ASP A 85 10.57 -4.91 1.91
CA ASP A 85 9.56 -5.47 2.81
C ASP A 85 8.70 -6.50 2.09
N ILE A 86 8.30 -6.21 0.84
CA ILE A 86 7.64 -7.18 -0.04
C ILE A 86 8.51 -8.43 -0.19
N ASN A 87 9.81 -8.23 -0.47
CA ASN A 87 10.75 -9.33 -0.65
C ASN A 87 10.84 -10.22 0.61
N LYS A 88 11.04 -9.62 1.78
CA LYS A 88 11.14 -10.36 3.05
C LYS A 88 9.85 -11.10 3.38
N TYR A 89 8.70 -10.45 3.15
CA TYR A 89 7.39 -11.08 3.39
C TYR A 89 7.22 -12.33 2.54
N ILE A 90 7.50 -12.24 1.24
CA ILE A 90 7.39 -13.38 0.33
C ILE A 90 8.38 -14.49 0.70
N GLN A 91 9.64 -14.14 1.02
CA GLN A 91 10.63 -15.12 1.47
C GLN A 91 10.16 -15.88 2.71
N HIS A 92 9.65 -15.16 3.71
CA HIS A 92 9.11 -15.75 4.93
C HIS A 92 7.93 -16.67 4.63
N GLU A 93 6.99 -16.23 3.80
CA GLU A 93 5.80 -17.00 3.48
C GLU A 93 6.11 -18.29 2.70
N ILE A 94 7.07 -18.24 1.77
CA ILE A 94 7.50 -19.46 1.05
C ILE A 94 8.11 -20.49 2.00
N ILE A 95 8.89 -20.03 2.99
CA ILE A 95 9.56 -20.90 3.96
C ILE A 95 8.55 -21.48 4.96
N SER A 96 7.54 -20.71 5.36
CA SER A 96 6.50 -21.18 6.28
C SER A 96 5.52 -22.15 5.62
N MET A 97 5.39 -22.13 4.29
CA MET A 97 4.47 -22.99 3.53
C MET A 97 4.91 -24.46 3.47
N ASN A 98 6.21 -24.78 3.53
CA ASN A 98 6.71 -26.15 3.34
C ASN A 98 8.02 -26.41 4.09
N ASP A 99 8.03 -27.45 4.94
CA ASP A 99 9.21 -27.85 5.72
C ASP A 99 10.43 -28.18 4.85
N THR A 100 10.23 -28.74 3.66
CA THR A 100 11.31 -29.03 2.69
C THR A 100 11.96 -27.74 2.18
N TYR A 101 11.16 -26.69 1.92
CA TYR A 101 11.70 -25.39 1.51
C TYR A 101 12.43 -24.71 2.66
N LYS A 102 11.90 -24.81 3.87
CA LYS A 102 12.57 -24.34 5.08
C LYS A 102 13.93 -24.98 5.26
N GLU A 103 14.02 -26.30 5.32
CA GLU A 103 15.29 -27.01 5.49
C GLU A 103 16.31 -26.66 4.40
N ARG A 104 15.85 -26.48 3.16
CA ARG A 104 16.73 -26.19 2.01
C ARG A 104 17.20 -24.74 1.94
N TYR A 105 16.36 -23.77 2.33
CA TYR A 105 16.58 -22.35 2.02
C TYR A 105 16.58 -21.42 3.23
N GLU A 106 16.31 -21.86 4.45
CA GLU A 106 16.28 -21.00 5.66
C GLU A 106 17.55 -20.14 5.82
N ASN A 107 18.72 -20.68 5.46
CA ASN A 107 20.00 -19.97 5.52
C ASN A 107 20.42 -19.31 4.20
N LYS A 108 19.58 -19.37 3.15
CA LYS A 108 19.88 -18.93 1.77
C LYS A 108 18.65 -18.37 1.05
N VAL A 109 17.80 -17.65 1.77
CA VAL A 109 16.49 -17.16 1.29
C VAL A 109 16.60 -16.30 0.02
N ASP A 110 17.68 -15.52 -0.11
CA ASP A 110 17.96 -14.69 -1.28
C ASP A 110 18.25 -15.49 -2.56
N GLN A 111 18.71 -16.75 -2.42
CA GLN A 111 18.89 -17.66 -3.55
C GLN A 111 17.57 -18.27 -4.00
N MET A 112 16.60 -18.40 -3.09
CA MET A 112 15.28 -18.96 -3.35
C MET A 112 14.35 -17.96 -4.03
N PHE A 113 14.26 -16.74 -3.49
CA PHE A 113 13.46 -15.65 -4.01
C PHE A 113 14.19 -14.34 -3.74
N SER A 114 14.26 -13.48 -4.76
CA SER A 114 14.77 -12.13 -4.60
C SER A 114 13.98 -11.17 -5.47
N LEU A 115 13.43 -10.15 -4.84
CA LEU A 115 12.85 -8.96 -5.46
C LEU A 115 13.63 -7.74 -4.94
N LYS A 116 14.27 -6.99 -5.83
CA LYS A 116 15.13 -5.87 -5.46
C LYS A 116 14.93 -4.68 -6.39
N ALA A 117 15.01 -3.48 -5.84
CA ALA A 117 15.12 -2.27 -6.64
C ALA A 117 16.58 -2.05 -7.05
N ASN A 118 16.82 -1.85 -8.34
CA ASN A 118 18.09 -1.40 -8.87
C ASN A 118 18.07 0.12 -8.97
N THR A 119 18.65 0.80 -7.97
CA THR A 119 18.64 2.26 -7.85
C THR A 119 19.39 2.97 -8.97
N ASN A 120 20.33 2.29 -9.64
CA ASN A 120 21.05 2.86 -10.78
C ASN A 120 20.19 2.91 -12.05
N THR A 121 19.28 1.94 -12.22
CA THR A 121 18.44 1.83 -13.42
C THR A 121 16.98 2.20 -13.17
N LEU A 122 16.59 2.42 -11.91
CA LEU A 122 15.21 2.64 -11.44
C LEU A 122 14.27 1.50 -11.86
N LYS A 123 14.79 0.26 -11.88
CA LYS A 123 14.06 -0.95 -12.27
C LYS A 123 13.99 -1.95 -11.14
N CYS A 124 12.99 -2.82 -11.18
CA CYS A 124 12.91 -3.98 -10.30
C CYS A 124 13.60 -5.19 -10.94
N GLU A 125 14.32 -5.95 -10.13
CA GLU A 125 14.91 -7.24 -10.49
C GLU A 125 14.22 -8.35 -9.69
N LEU A 126 13.75 -9.38 -10.39
CA LEU A 126 13.04 -10.53 -9.85
C LEU A 126 13.80 -11.81 -10.19
N HIS A 127 14.10 -12.61 -9.18
CA HIS A 127 14.68 -13.93 -9.29
C HIS A 127 13.93 -14.92 -8.41
N SER A 128 13.68 -16.13 -8.91
CA SER A 128 13.14 -17.21 -8.10
C SER A 128 13.49 -18.58 -8.65
N VAL A 129 13.58 -19.57 -7.74
CA VAL A 129 13.66 -21.00 -8.07
C VAL A 129 12.31 -21.61 -8.46
N PHE A 130 11.22 -20.87 -8.29
CA PHE A 130 9.85 -21.25 -8.67
C PHE A 130 9.40 -20.51 -9.93
N ASP A 131 8.48 -21.12 -10.67
CA ASP A 131 7.78 -20.41 -11.74
C ASP A 131 6.81 -19.41 -11.08
N ILE A 132 6.93 -18.13 -11.46
CA ILE A 132 6.14 -17.04 -10.87
C ILE A 132 5.06 -16.59 -11.85
N ALA A 133 3.84 -16.40 -11.36
CA ALA A 133 2.84 -15.57 -12.01
C ALA A 133 2.40 -14.46 -11.06
N LEU A 134 2.55 -13.21 -11.52
CA LEU A 134 2.08 -12.03 -10.80
C LEU A 134 0.66 -11.70 -11.27
N SER A 135 -0.21 -11.23 -10.38
CA SER A 135 -1.49 -10.65 -10.83
C SER A 135 -1.22 -9.46 -11.76
N ASN A 136 -2.13 -9.16 -12.70
CA ASN A 136 -1.94 -8.05 -13.66
C ASN A 136 -1.60 -6.73 -12.97
N SER A 137 -2.32 -6.45 -11.88
CA SER A 137 -2.15 -5.30 -10.99
C SER A 137 -0.76 -5.30 -10.35
N MET A 138 -0.37 -6.37 -9.67
CA MET A 138 0.93 -6.44 -8.99
C MET A 138 2.11 -6.40 -9.97
N ALA A 139 1.98 -7.06 -11.14
CA ALA A 139 2.97 -6.98 -12.21
C ALA A 139 3.18 -5.53 -12.66
N THR A 140 2.09 -4.80 -12.89
CA THR A 140 2.13 -3.40 -13.32
C THR A 140 2.75 -2.51 -12.25
N MET A 141 2.41 -2.70 -10.97
CA MET A 141 3.00 -1.96 -9.84
C MET A 141 4.53 -2.14 -9.77
N LEU A 142 5.02 -3.35 -10.03
CA LEU A 142 6.46 -3.68 -10.03
C LEU A 142 7.16 -3.38 -11.37
N GLY A 143 6.45 -2.81 -12.36
CA GLY A 143 7.00 -2.48 -13.68
C GLY A 143 7.25 -3.70 -14.59
N PHE A 144 6.62 -4.83 -14.31
CA PHE A 144 6.69 -6.03 -15.14
C PHE A 144 5.45 -6.16 -16.04
N LYS A 145 5.68 -6.61 -17.28
CA LYS A 145 4.57 -7.04 -18.15
C LYS A 145 3.91 -8.27 -17.53
N ASN A 146 2.58 -8.33 -17.61
CA ASN A 146 1.84 -9.51 -17.18
C ASN A 146 2.18 -10.73 -18.05
N LYS A 147 2.92 -11.68 -17.47
CA LYS A 147 3.28 -12.96 -18.07
C LYS A 147 3.76 -13.90 -16.97
N ASN A 148 3.93 -15.18 -17.31
CA ASN A 148 4.64 -16.11 -16.44
C ASN A 148 6.15 -15.85 -16.51
N PHE A 149 6.81 -15.94 -15.36
CA PHE A 149 8.24 -15.80 -15.18
C PHE A 149 8.83 -17.16 -14.83
N PRO A 150 9.38 -17.88 -15.82
CA PRO A 150 10.03 -19.16 -15.60
C PRO A 150 11.14 -19.08 -14.53
N ARG A 151 11.27 -20.12 -13.73
CA ARG A 151 12.28 -20.26 -12.67
C ARG A 151 13.72 -20.15 -13.15
N ASN A 152 14.61 -19.92 -12.18
CA ASN A 152 16.08 -19.87 -12.30
C ASN A 152 16.57 -18.86 -13.34
N LYS A 153 15.85 -17.74 -13.45
CA LYS A 153 16.19 -16.61 -14.33
C LYS A 153 16.00 -15.31 -13.56
N ILE A 154 16.84 -14.33 -13.91
CA ILE A 154 16.69 -12.96 -13.43
C ILE A 154 15.87 -12.19 -14.46
N TYR A 155 14.82 -11.54 -14.00
CA TYR A 155 13.95 -10.69 -14.80
C TYR A 155 14.10 -9.24 -14.34
N THR A 156 14.21 -8.33 -15.28
CA THR A 156 14.23 -6.89 -15.01
C THR A 156 12.93 -6.26 -15.50
N SER A 157 12.40 -5.30 -14.75
CA SER A 157 11.21 -4.52 -15.12
C SER A 157 11.47 -3.70 -16.40
N ASN A 158 10.47 -3.65 -17.27
CA ASN A 158 10.58 -3.10 -18.63
C ASN A 158 9.32 -2.36 -19.10
N LEU A 159 8.39 -2.06 -18.18
CA LEU A 159 7.31 -1.11 -18.42
C LEU A 159 7.79 0.32 -18.25
#